data_AF-C6H7M4-F1
#
_entry.id   AF-C6H7M4-F1
#
_cell.length_a   1.000
_cell.length_b   1.000
_cell.length_c   1.000
_cell.angle_alpha   90.00
_cell.angle_beta   90.00
_cell.angle_gamma   90.00
#
_symmetry.space_group_name_H-M   'P 1'
#
loop_
_entity.id
_entity.type
_entity.pdbx_description
1 polymer ?
#
loop_
_entity_poly.entity_id
_entity_poly.type
_entity_poly.pdbx_seq_one_letter_code
_entity_poly.pdbx_strand_id
1 'polypeptide(L)'
;MLAAYGTLSRRPKKVSISRASDNRLKMLCPKKLQLLSFALLSPHLSSAFYLPGVAPTSYDQGQPVPLQVNRLTPAISELDEQLHSVIPYDYYHPAFHFCQPKDGPKDVRESLGSIIFGDRIRTSPFELHMAKNETCKPLCSEVKFDIKSSKFVNRRIWQH
;
A
#
# COMPACT_ATOMS: atom_id res chain seq x y z
N MET A 1 26.94 -13.84 -35.29
CA MET A 1 26.66 -12.55 -34.62
C MET A 1 25.70 -12.86 -33.49
N LEU A 2 26.15 -12.73 -32.23
CA LEU A 2 25.53 -13.30 -31.04
C LEU A 2 24.16 -12.68 -30.69
N ALA A 3 23.25 -13.54 -30.20
CA ALA A 3 21.99 -13.19 -29.56
C ALA A 3 22.20 -12.65 -28.14
N ALA A 4 21.39 -11.69 -27.71
CA ALA A 4 21.30 -11.25 -26.32
C ALA A 4 19.83 -11.26 -25.86
N TYR A 5 19.43 -12.37 -25.23
CA TYR A 5 18.21 -12.46 -24.42
C TYR A 5 18.49 -11.79 -23.07
N GLY A 6 17.83 -10.67 -22.80
CA GLY A 6 17.91 -9.97 -21.51
C GLY A 6 16.89 -10.52 -20.52
N THR A 7 17.29 -11.50 -19.70
CA THR A 7 16.53 -11.92 -18.51
C THR A 7 16.92 -11.07 -17.31
N LEU A 8 16.14 -10.03 -16.98
CA LEU A 8 16.37 -9.19 -15.81
C LEU A 8 15.77 -9.85 -14.55
N SER A 9 16.49 -10.83 -14.00
CA SER A 9 16.20 -11.45 -12.70
C SER A 9 16.47 -10.44 -11.58
N ARG A 10 15.41 -9.78 -11.07
CA ARG A 10 15.49 -8.95 -9.86
C ARG A 10 15.50 -9.86 -8.61
N ARG A 11 16.69 -10.33 -8.22
CA ARG A 11 16.90 -10.87 -6.86
C ARG A 11 16.78 -9.73 -5.84
N PRO A 12 16.19 -9.95 -4.65
CA PRO A 12 16.12 -8.94 -3.62
C PRO A 12 17.55 -8.59 -3.15
N LYS A 13 17.92 -7.32 -3.24
CA LYS A 13 19.15 -6.81 -2.61
C LYS A 13 18.99 -7.01 -1.10
N LYS A 14 19.74 -7.96 -0.53
CA LYS A 14 20.02 -7.96 0.91
C LYS A 14 20.65 -6.60 1.23
N VAL A 15 19.90 -5.74 1.91
CA VAL A 15 20.48 -4.54 2.52
C VAL A 15 21.32 -5.02 3.69
N SER A 16 22.58 -5.33 3.42
CA SER A 16 23.60 -5.45 4.45
C SER A 16 23.87 -4.04 4.97
N ILE A 17 23.30 -3.73 6.14
CA ILE A 17 23.72 -2.57 6.92
C ILE A 17 25.14 -2.87 7.41
N SER A 18 26.13 -2.56 6.58
CA SER A 18 27.52 -2.50 7.03
C SER A 18 27.63 -1.27 7.93
N ARG A 19 27.81 -1.50 9.23
CA ARG A 19 28.29 -0.46 10.13
C ARG A 19 29.68 -0.05 9.66
N ALA A 20 29.77 1.10 8.98
CA ALA A 20 31.03 1.80 8.83
C ALA A 20 31.44 2.31 10.21
N SER A 21 32.41 1.66 10.82
CA SER A 21 33.13 2.18 11.97
C SER A 21 34.55 2.47 11.51
N ASP A 22 34.73 3.66 10.94
CA ASP A 22 36.05 4.25 10.81
C ASP A 22 36.13 5.36 11.86
N ASN A 23 36.85 5.09 12.94
CA ASN A 23 37.18 6.10 13.95
C ASN A 23 38.55 5.78 14.53
N ARG A 24 39.60 6.26 13.84
CA ARG A 24 40.90 6.48 14.46
C ARG A 24 40.82 7.69 15.40
N LEU A 25 40.33 7.48 16.62
CA LEU A 25 40.63 8.35 17.74
C LEU A 25 41.60 7.61 18.67
N LYS A 26 42.88 7.99 18.58
CA LYS A 26 43.87 7.65 19.59
C LYS A 26 43.51 8.41 20.86
N MET A 27 43.09 7.72 21.91
CA MET A 27 42.86 8.35 23.22
C MET A 27 43.71 7.64 24.28
N LEU A 28 44.68 8.38 24.80
CA LEU A 28 45.63 8.00 25.84
C LEU A 28 44.94 7.84 27.20
N CYS A 29 45.45 6.92 28.02
CA CYS A 29 44.85 6.35 29.22
C CYS A 29 45.31 7.03 30.53
N PRO A 30 44.45 7.13 31.56
CA PRO A 30 44.89 6.89 32.94
C PRO A 30 44.03 5.81 33.64
N LYS A 31 44.72 4.77 34.14
CA LYS A 31 44.24 3.39 34.36
C LYS A 31 43.32 3.09 35.55
N LYS A 32 42.72 4.05 36.28
CA LYS A 32 41.89 3.70 37.47
C LYS A 32 40.55 4.42 37.62
N LEU A 33 40.25 5.43 36.81
CA LEU A 33 38.92 6.08 36.76
C LEU A 33 38.13 5.74 35.48
N GLN A 34 38.59 4.78 34.70
CA GLN A 34 37.95 4.36 33.44
C GLN A 34 37.03 3.14 33.60
N LEU A 35 37.06 2.42 34.73
CA LEU A 35 36.21 1.25 34.94
C LEU A 35 34.74 1.62 35.20
N LEU A 36 34.49 2.77 35.84
CA LEU A 36 33.13 3.27 36.10
C LEU A 36 32.47 3.88 34.84
N SER A 37 33.28 4.40 33.91
CA SER A 37 32.79 4.96 32.64
C SER A 37 32.29 3.87 31.67
N PHE A 38 32.83 2.65 31.77
CA PHE A 38 32.44 1.54 30.88
C PHE A 38 31.07 0.93 31.24
N ALA A 39 30.63 1.06 32.51
CA ALA A 39 29.32 0.58 32.96
C ALA A 39 28.14 1.40 32.41
N LEU A 40 28.37 2.68 32.07
CA LEU A 40 27.37 3.58 31.46
C LEU A 40 27.18 3.34 29.94
N LEU A 41 28.01 2.50 29.32
CA LEU A 41 27.86 2.08 27.91
C LEU A 41 27.22 0.70 27.76
N SER A 42 26.42 0.29 28.74
CA SER A 42 25.62 -0.92 28.63
C SER A 42 24.64 -0.75 27.46
N PRO A 43 24.70 -1.57 26.40
CA PRO A 43 23.74 -1.48 25.31
C PRO A 43 22.36 -1.80 25.87
N HIS A 44 21.48 -0.79 25.93
CA HIS A 44 20.08 -1.02 26.24
C HIS A 44 19.54 -2.01 25.19
N LEU A 45 18.95 -3.12 25.65
CA LEU A 45 18.19 -4.00 24.78
C LEU A 45 17.03 -3.18 24.20
N SER A 46 17.15 -2.74 22.95
CA SER A 46 16.05 -2.09 22.26
C SER A 46 15.05 -3.16 21.83
N SER A 47 13.80 -3.00 22.28
CA SER A 47 12.69 -3.77 21.75
C SER A 47 12.17 -3.06 20.50
N ALA A 48 12.29 -3.71 19.34
CA ALA A 48 11.66 -3.26 18.12
C ALA A 48 10.45 -4.15 17.84
N PHE A 49 9.28 -3.54 17.69
CA PHE A 49 8.06 -4.23 17.28
C PHE A 49 7.75 -3.93 15.82
N TYR A 50 7.42 -4.96 15.05
CA TYR A 50 7.00 -4.81 13.68
C TYR A 50 5.50 -4.47 13.64
N LEU A 51 5.14 -3.40 12.94
CA LEU A 51 3.74 -3.03 12.79
C LEU A 51 3.02 -4.07 11.91
N PRO A 52 1.90 -4.64 12.36
CA PRO A 52 1.10 -5.53 11.51
C PRO A 52 0.67 -4.78 10.24
N GLY A 53 0.81 -5.43 9.09
CA GLY A 53 0.39 -4.89 7.80
C GLY A 53 1.42 -4.04 7.04
N VAL A 54 2.69 -4.00 7.48
CA VAL A 54 3.74 -3.25 6.74
C VAL A 54 4.65 -4.14 5.89
N ALA A 55 4.47 -5.47 5.96
CA ALA A 55 5.27 -6.42 5.17
C ALA A 55 4.65 -6.61 3.79
N PRO A 56 5.44 -6.53 2.70
CA PRO A 56 4.94 -6.88 1.39
C PRO A 56 4.59 -8.37 1.35
N THR A 57 3.44 -8.69 0.74
CA THR A 57 3.00 -10.06 0.50
C THR A 57 3.67 -10.59 -0.77
N SER A 58 4.35 -11.73 -0.67
CA SER A 58 4.90 -12.45 -1.82
C SER A 58 3.88 -13.46 -2.32
N TYR A 59 3.69 -13.51 -3.64
CA TYR A 59 2.80 -14.47 -4.28
C TYR A 59 3.58 -15.35 -5.26
N ASP A 60 3.28 -16.63 -5.27
CA ASP A 60 3.78 -17.58 -6.27
C ASP A 60 3.00 -17.45 -7.58
N GLN A 61 3.57 -17.93 -8.68
CA GLN A 61 2.91 -17.92 -9.98
C GLN A 61 1.57 -18.69 -9.92
N GLY A 62 0.50 -18.07 -10.40
CA GLY A 62 -0.86 -18.64 -10.38
C GLY A 62 -1.59 -18.52 -9.04
N GLN A 63 -0.95 -18.03 -7.98
CA GLN A 63 -1.61 -17.82 -6.69
C GLN A 63 -2.70 -16.74 -6.81
N PRO A 64 -3.88 -16.93 -6.17
CA PRO A 64 -4.91 -15.90 -6.13
C PRO A 64 -4.41 -14.67 -5.36
N VAL A 65 -4.59 -13.49 -5.94
CA VAL A 65 -4.22 -12.20 -5.36
C VAL A 65 -5.50 -11.48 -4.96
N PRO A 66 -5.78 -11.30 -3.65
CA PRO A 66 -6.97 -10.58 -3.20
C PRO A 66 -6.85 -9.10 -3.60
N LEU A 67 -7.81 -8.62 -4.39
CA LEU A 67 -7.92 -7.20 -4.71
C LEU A 67 -8.93 -6.55 -3.76
N GLN A 68 -8.53 -5.42 -3.18
CA GLN A 68 -9.36 -4.62 -2.30
C GLN A 68 -9.52 -3.22 -2.88
N VAL A 69 -10.63 -2.57 -2.56
CA VAL A 69 -11.00 -1.24 -3.04
C VAL A 69 -11.18 -0.29 -1.87
N ASN A 70 -10.84 0.99 -2.04
CA ASN A 70 -11.02 2.01 -1.01
C ASN A 70 -12.06 3.06 -1.46
N ARG A 71 -12.40 3.98 -0.56
CA ARG A 71 -13.24 5.15 -0.82
C ARG A 71 -12.73 5.95 -2.03
N LEU A 72 -13.67 6.54 -2.76
CA LEU A 72 -13.40 7.41 -3.89
C LEU A 72 -13.15 8.83 -3.37
N THR A 73 -11.92 9.29 -3.49
CA THR A 73 -11.55 10.68 -3.19
C THR A 73 -11.54 11.47 -4.51
N PRO A 74 -12.25 12.61 -4.60
CA PRO A 74 -12.16 13.48 -5.76
C PRO A 74 -10.70 13.86 -6.05
N ALA A 75 -10.30 13.84 -7.32
CA ALA A 75 -8.99 14.32 -7.72
C ALA A 75 -8.95 15.85 -7.53
N ILE A 76 -7.91 16.35 -6.87
CA ILE A 76 -7.65 17.78 -6.82
C ILE A 76 -7.09 18.17 -8.21
N SER A 77 -7.80 19.01 -8.94
CA SER A 77 -7.37 19.50 -10.25
C SER A 77 -6.24 20.51 -10.08
N GLU A 78 -5.17 20.40 -10.88
CA GLU A 78 -4.05 21.37 -10.89
C GLU A 78 -4.48 22.79 -11.32
N LEU A 79 -5.69 22.93 -11.89
CA LEU A 79 -6.21 24.18 -12.44
C LEU A 79 -7.17 24.91 -11.49
N ASP A 80 -7.58 24.29 -10.40
CA ASP A 80 -8.49 24.87 -9.42
C ASP A 80 -7.93 24.70 -8.01
N GLU A 81 -7.37 25.77 -7.46
CA GLU A 81 -6.93 25.80 -6.06
C GLU A 81 -8.10 25.81 -5.07
N GLN A 82 -9.35 25.90 -5.55
CA GLN A 82 -10.51 25.73 -4.68
C GLN A 82 -10.68 24.26 -4.33
N LEU A 83 -10.60 23.97 -3.03
CA LEU A 83 -10.94 22.68 -2.43
C LEU A 83 -12.43 22.35 -2.67
N HIS A 84 -12.76 21.85 -3.85
CA HIS A 84 -14.08 21.38 -4.19
C HIS A 84 -14.31 19.99 -3.58
N SER A 85 -15.09 19.96 -2.50
CA SER A 85 -15.59 18.75 -1.82
C SER A 85 -14.50 17.74 -1.39
N VAL A 86 -13.91 17.97 -0.22
CA VAL A 86 -12.96 17.05 0.45
C VAL A 86 -13.63 15.76 0.95
N ILE A 87 -14.93 15.57 0.73
CA ILE A 87 -15.68 14.44 1.28
C ILE A 87 -15.57 13.25 0.33
N PRO A 88 -14.89 12.16 0.73
CA PRO A 88 -14.81 10.95 -0.08
C PRO A 88 -16.14 10.20 -0.09
N TYR A 89 -16.42 9.51 -1.20
CA TYR A 89 -17.56 8.62 -1.33
C TYR A 89 -17.17 7.16 -1.05
N ASP A 90 -18.11 6.38 -0.52
CA ASP A 90 -17.91 4.93 -0.46
C ASP A 90 -17.81 4.36 -1.87
N TYR A 91 -16.92 3.38 -2.05
CA TYR A 91 -16.74 2.72 -3.35
C TYR A 91 -18.06 2.14 -3.87
N TYR A 92 -18.80 1.43 -3.00
CA TYR A 92 -20.09 0.82 -3.32
C TYR A 92 -21.28 1.76 -3.14
N HIS A 93 -21.08 3.08 -3.26
CA HIS A 93 -22.20 4.02 -3.21
C HIS A 93 -23.20 3.71 -4.36
N PRO A 94 -24.51 3.64 -4.07
CA PRO A 94 -25.51 3.09 -5.00
C PRO A 94 -25.59 3.84 -6.32
N ALA A 95 -25.30 5.15 -6.35
CA ALA A 95 -25.31 5.94 -7.57
C ALA A 95 -24.19 5.58 -8.57
N PHE A 96 -23.09 4.94 -8.13
CA PHE A 96 -22.00 4.52 -9.02
C PHE A 96 -22.25 3.18 -9.68
N HIS A 97 -23.17 2.37 -9.14
CA HIS A 97 -23.56 1.09 -9.75
C HIS A 97 -22.40 0.11 -9.98
N PHE A 98 -21.37 0.14 -9.12
CA PHE A 98 -20.25 -0.80 -9.22
C PHE A 98 -20.66 -2.24 -8.83
N CYS A 99 -20.06 -3.22 -9.51
CA CYS A 99 -20.28 -4.63 -9.23
C CYS A 99 -19.86 -4.98 -7.79
N GLN A 100 -20.75 -5.62 -7.04
CA GLN A 100 -20.46 -6.10 -5.69
C GLN A 100 -20.02 -7.57 -5.70
N PRO A 101 -19.17 -8.01 -4.76
CA PRO A 101 -18.85 -9.42 -4.58
C PRO A 101 -20.10 -10.22 -4.16
N LYS A 102 -20.13 -11.52 -4.48
CA LYS A 102 -21.29 -12.40 -4.26
C LYS A 102 -21.78 -12.44 -2.81
N ASP A 103 -20.85 -12.39 -1.85
CA ASP A 103 -21.13 -12.41 -0.42
C ASP A 103 -21.38 -11.00 0.17
N GLY A 104 -21.46 -9.98 -0.68
CA GLY A 104 -21.51 -8.58 -0.28
C GLY A 104 -20.14 -8.02 0.14
N PRO A 105 -19.98 -6.68 0.12
CA PRO A 105 -18.71 -6.04 0.42
C PRO A 105 -18.37 -6.11 1.91
N LYS A 106 -17.25 -6.78 2.24
CA LYS A 106 -16.76 -6.94 3.61
C LYS A 106 -15.67 -5.91 3.92
N ASP A 107 -15.66 -5.39 5.16
CA ASP A 107 -14.60 -4.51 5.65
C ASP A 107 -13.28 -5.29 5.80
N VAL A 108 -12.19 -4.73 5.27
CA VAL A 108 -10.84 -5.26 5.45
C VAL A 108 -9.96 -4.17 6.07
N ARG A 109 -9.15 -4.55 7.06
CA ARG A 109 -8.22 -3.64 7.75
C ARG A 109 -6.82 -4.19 7.55
N GLU A 110 -6.07 -3.62 6.62
CA GLU A 110 -4.77 -4.18 6.22
C GLU A 110 -3.62 -3.70 7.09
N SER A 111 -3.61 -2.41 7.48
CA SER A 111 -2.49 -1.82 8.22
C SER A 111 -2.96 -0.88 9.34
N LEU A 112 -2.11 -0.64 10.34
CA LEU A 112 -2.38 0.36 11.37
C LEU A 112 -2.65 1.76 10.79
N GLY A 113 -1.93 2.13 9.72
CA GLY A 113 -2.16 3.40 9.02
C GLY A 113 -3.58 3.51 8.48
N SER A 114 -4.07 2.48 7.80
CA SER A 114 -5.44 2.46 7.26
C SER A 114 -6.52 2.66 8.33
N ILE A 115 -6.26 2.18 9.55
CA ILE A 115 -7.13 2.37 10.71
C ILE A 115 -7.12 3.83 11.19
N ILE A 116 -5.92 4.40 11.37
CA ILE A 116 -5.75 5.76 11.90
C ILE A 116 -6.30 6.81 10.94
N PHE A 117 -6.10 6.62 9.63
CA PHE A 117 -6.59 7.53 8.59
C PHE A 117 -8.06 7.28 8.19
N GLY A 118 -8.70 6.28 8.79
CA GLY A 118 -10.12 5.97 8.57
C GLY A 118 -10.41 5.54 7.14
N ASP A 119 -9.52 4.73 6.55
CA ASP A 119 -9.78 4.13 5.24
C ASP A 119 -10.98 3.19 5.31
N ARG A 120 -11.73 3.10 4.21
CA ARG A 120 -12.91 2.25 4.08
C ARG A 120 -12.63 1.17 3.05
N ILE A 121 -11.64 0.34 3.37
CA ILE A 121 -11.18 -0.72 2.46
C ILE A 121 -12.19 -1.88 2.49
N ARG A 122 -12.63 -2.28 1.31
CA ARG A 122 -13.63 -3.33 1.10
C ARG A 122 -13.11 -4.39 0.14
N THR A 123 -13.63 -5.61 0.27
CA THR A 123 -13.37 -6.70 -0.68
C THR A 123 -13.91 -6.37 -2.07
N SER A 124 -13.10 -6.58 -3.11
CA SER A 124 -13.54 -6.41 -4.51
C SER A 124 -14.05 -7.73 -5.12
N PRO A 125 -14.85 -7.68 -6.19
CA PRO A 125 -15.27 -8.87 -6.94
C PRO A 125 -14.21 -9.40 -7.92
N PHE A 126 -13.06 -8.72 -8.05
CA PHE A 126 -12.04 -9.11 -9.02
C PHE A 126 -11.27 -10.34 -8.54
N GLU A 127 -11.19 -11.34 -9.43
CA GLU A 127 -10.39 -12.55 -9.22
C GLU A 127 -9.09 -12.43 -10.00
N LEU A 128 -8.02 -11.96 -9.33
CA LEU A 128 -6.70 -11.83 -9.93
C LEU A 128 -5.83 -13.04 -9.57
N HIS A 129 -4.98 -13.46 -10.51
CA HIS A 129 -3.99 -14.52 -10.29
C HIS A 129 -2.61 -14.00 -10.67
N MET A 130 -1.62 -14.27 -9.83
CA MET A 130 -0.27 -13.77 -10.02
C MET A 130 0.35 -14.31 -11.32
N ALA A 131 0.96 -13.43 -12.11
CA ALA A 131 1.60 -13.74 -13.40
C ALA A 131 0.70 -14.49 -14.41
N LYS A 132 -0.61 -14.26 -14.35
CA LYS A 132 -1.58 -14.77 -15.33
C LYS A 132 -2.21 -13.62 -16.11
N ASN A 133 -2.00 -13.61 -17.42
CA ASN A 133 -2.61 -12.61 -18.30
C ASN A 133 -4.05 -13.01 -18.61
N GLU A 134 -5.01 -12.21 -18.14
CA GLU A 134 -6.43 -12.33 -18.46
C GLU A 134 -6.91 -10.99 -19.02
N THR A 135 -7.66 -11.00 -20.12
CA THR A 135 -8.21 -9.79 -20.74
C THR A 135 -9.72 -9.89 -20.85
N CYS A 136 -10.41 -8.75 -20.67
CA CYS A 136 -11.85 -8.61 -20.91
C CYS A 136 -12.74 -9.61 -20.13
N LYS A 137 -12.36 -9.99 -18.91
CA LYS A 137 -13.21 -10.82 -18.04
C LYS A 137 -14.35 -9.97 -17.46
N PRO A 138 -15.62 -10.21 -17.83
CA PRO A 138 -16.74 -9.45 -17.28
C PRO A 138 -16.91 -9.81 -15.79
N LEU A 139 -17.13 -8.80 -14.95
CA LEU A 139 -17.36 -8.99 -13.51
C LEU A 139 -18.84 -9.18 -13.17
N CYS A 140 -19.70 -8.37 -13.78
CA CYS A 140 -21.14 -8.45 -13.61
C CYS A 140 -21.84 -8.17 -14.94
N SER A 141 -23.14 -8.49 -14.98
CA SER A 141 -24.01 -8.19 -16.12
C SER A 141 -24.13 -6.68 -16.36
N GLU A 142 -24.63 -6.32 -17.52
CA GLU A 142 -24.88 -4.92 -17.90
C GLU A 142 -25.70 -4.19 -16.83
N VAL A 143 -25.18 -3.05 -16.38
CA VAL A 143 -25.83 -2.24 -15.34
C VAL A 143 -26.56 -1.07 -15.99
N LYS A 144 -27.83 -0.88 -15.63
CA LYS A 144 -28.66 0.20 -16.13
C LYS A 144 -28.59 1.40 -15.19
N PHE A 145 -28.13 2.53 -15.72
CA PHE A 145 -28.15 3.79 -14.99
C PHE A 145 -29.47 4.53 -15.19
N ASP A 146 -30.12 4.92 -14.10
CA ASP A 146 -31.24 5.86 -14.15
C ASP A 146 -30.74 7.30 -14.38
N ILE A 147 -31.66 8.20 -14.76
CA ILE A 147 -31.34 9.59 -15.10
C ILE A 147 -30.61 10.31 -13.94
N LYS A 148 -30.96 10.01 -12.69
CA LYS A 148 -30.34 10.66 -11.52
C LYS A 148 -28.92 10.14 -11.32
N SER A 149 -28.72 8.82 -11.36
CA SER A 149 -27.40 8.21 -11.22
C SER A 149 -26.47 8.64 -12.35
N SER A 150 -26.92 8.64 -13.61
CA SER A 150 -26.11 9.11 -14.75
C SER A 150 -25.66 10.56 -14.58
N LYS A 151 -26.59 11.46 -14.19
CA LYS A 151 -26.26 12.86 -13.94
C LYS A 151 -25.30 13.03 -12.76
N PHE A 152 -25.49 12.24 -11.70
CA PHE A 152 -24.62 12.25 -10.52
C PHE A 152 -23.20 11.84 -10.90
N VAL A 153 -23.02 10.67 -11.53
CA VAL A 153 -21.71 10.15 -11.92
C VAL A 153 -21.01 11.09 -12.89
N ASN A 154 -21.72 11.56 -13.93
CA ASN A 154 -21.12 12.46 -14.92
C ASN A 154 -20.65 13.78 -14.27
N ARG A 155 -21.43 14.33 -13.32
CA ARG A 155 -21.01 15.52 -12.57
C ARG A 155 -19.74 15.28 -11.75
N ARG A 156 -19.53 14.07 -11.22
CA ARG A 156 -18.32 13.73 -10.44
C ARG A 156 -17.09 13.46 -11.30
N ILE A 157 -17.28 12.98 -12.53
CA ILE A 157 -16.17 12.78 -13.48
C ILE A 157 -15.59 14.12 -13.93
N TRP A 158 -16.45 15.10 -14.23
CA TRP A 158 -16.07 16.42 -14.74
C TRP A 158 -15.90 17.48 -13.66
N GLN A 159 -15.98 17.11 -12.38
CA GLN A 159 -15.62 18.00 -11.28
C GLN A 159 -14.09 18.14 -11.27
N HIS A 160 -13.62 19.21 -11.92
CA HIS A 160 -12.29 19.76 -11.75
C HIS A 160 -12.33 20.79 -10.64
#